data_AF-A0A931CC36-F1
#
_entry.id   AF-A0A931CC36-F1
#
_cell.length_a   1.000
_cell.length_b   1.000
_cell.length_c   1.000
_cell.angle_alpha   90.00
_cell.angle_beta   90.00
_cell.angle_gamma   90.00
#
_symmetry.space_group_name_H-M   'P 1'
#
loop_
_entity.id
_entity.type
_entity.pdbx_description
1 polymer ?
#
loop_
_entity_poly.entity_id
_entity_poly.type
_entity_poly.pdbx_seq_one_letter_code
_entity_poly.pdbx_strand_id
1 'polypeptide(L)'
;MAGHAAYIRAVAEALEAAGVPVADWRADSRVPRDGWIPFDLIRQVRLHGRPVWDHDQAGLGWDEDNGWYLLTVDDPYGRGVRTTTKLAVARLAAPTSVVRAVARHGGIAGPAGPQAHPDLDFPDHRAGRPDAGFEAALLRYAQVAQSPVDASGNAAEGRS
;
A
#
# COMPACT_ATOMS: atom_id res chain seq x y z
N MET A 1 7.88 -8.19 -14.88
CA MET A 1 6.80 -7.75 -13.97
C MET A 1 6.77 -6.24 -13.97
N ALA A 2 5.61 -5.62 -14.15
CA ALA A 2 5.47 -4.15 -14.19
C ALA A 2 5.89 -3.54 -12.84
N GLY A 3 6.70 -2.47 -12.84
CA GLY A 3 7.21 -1.82 -11.62
C GLY A 3 6.12 -1.42 -10.62
N HIS A 4 4.93 -1.07 -11.13
CA HIS A 4 3.72 -0.80 -10.35
C HIS A 4 3.27 -1.98 -9.46
N ALA A 5 3.32 -3.24 -9.94
CA ALA A 5 2.90 -4.37 -9.11
C ALA A 5 3.80 -4.57 -7.89
N ALA A 6 5.11 -4.33 -8.05
CA ALA A 6 6.06 -4.37 -6.93
C ALA A 6 5.80 -3.23 -5.93
N TYR A 7 5.41 -2.06 -6.43
CA TYR A 7 5.01 -0.94 -5.57
C TYR A 7 3.75 -1.25 -4.74
N ILE A 8 2.67 -1.76 -5.37
CA ILE A 8 1.43 -2.13 -4.65
C ILE A 8 1.71 -3.21 -3.60
N ARG A 9 2.52 -4.22 -3.95
CA ARG A 9 2.97 -5.24 -3.01
C ARG A 9 3.70 -4.64 -1.80
N ALA A 10 4.64 -3.73 -2.03
CA ALA A 10 5.40 -3.09 -0.95
C ALA A 10 4.49 -2.30 0.01
N VAL A 11 3.42 -1.68 -0.50
CA VAL A 11 2.41 -1.02 0.34
C VAL A 11 1.58 -2.03 1.13
N ALA A 12 1.15 -3.12 0.50
CA ALA A 12 0.43 -4.20 1.19
C ALA A 12 1.25 -4.82 2.34
N GLU A 13 2.53 -5.11 2.09
CA GLU A 13 3.46 -5.63 3.10
C GLU A 13 3.67 -4.62 4.25
N ALA A 14 3.76 -3.33 3.94
CA ALA A 14 3.89 -2.28 4.95
C ALA A 14 2.63 -2.13 5.83
N LEU A 15 1.43 -2.35 5.27
CA LEU A 15 0.17 -2.36 6.03
C LEU A 15 0.13 -3.52 7.01
N GLU A 16 0.44 -4.73 6.56
CA GLU A 16 0.52 -5.93 7.41
C GLU A 16 1.54 -5.73 8.54
N ALA A 17 2.73 -5.22 8.22
CA ALA A 17 3.78 -4.95 9.21
C ALA A 17 3.36 -3.91 10.27
N ALA A 18 2.43 -3.01 9.93
CA ALA A 18 1.89 -2.00 10.82
C ALA A 18 0.61 -2.43 11.56
N GLY A 19 0.20 -3.70 11.42
CA GLY A 19 -1.01 -4.21 12.08
C GLY A 19 -2.30 -3.75 11.42
N VAL A 20 -2.28 -3.45 10.12
CA VAL A 20 -3.47 -3.31 9.27
C VAL A 20 -3.54 -4.56 8.39
N PRO A 21 -4.28 -5.61 8.80
CA PRO A 21 -4.34 -6.85 8.06
C PRO A 21 -4.91 -6.67 6.66
N VAL A 22 -4.28 -7.31 5.69
CA VAL A 22 -4.62 -7.25 4.26
C VAL A 22 -5.17 -8.62 3.86
N ALA A 23 -6.29 -8.64 3.15
CA ALA A 23 -6.90 -9.89 2.68
C ALA A 23 -6.22 -10.42 1.42
N ASP A 24 -5.85 -9.51 0.51
CA ASP A 24 -5.17 -9.77 -0.76
C ASP A 24 -4.61 -8.44 -1.31
N TRP A 25 -3.95 -8.46 -2.47
CA TRP A 25 -3.66 -7.25 -3.23
C TRP A 25 -3.61 -7.56 -4.73
N ARG A 26 -3.97 -6.56 -5.55
CA ARG A 26 -3.90 -6.67 -7.00
C ARG A 26 -3.38 -5.39 -7.64
N ALA A 27 -2.74 -5.57 -8.78
CA ALA A 27 -2.18 -4.54 -9.62
C ALA A 27 -2.67 -4.76 -11.06
N ASP A 28 -3.43 -3.81 -11.58
CA ASP A 28 -3.90 -3.78 -12.97
C ASP A 28 -2.98 -2.90 -13.83
N SER A 29 -2.47 -3.46 -14.92
CA SER A 29 -1.57 -2.76 -15.84
C SER A 29 -2.29 -2.06 -16.99
N ARG A 30 -3.64 -2.05 -17.01
CA ARG A 30 -4.41 -1.18 -17.91
C ARG A 30 -4.02 0.27 -17.66
N VAL A 31 -4.34 1.16 -18.61
CA VAL A 31 -4.02 2.59 -18.52
C VAL A 31 -5.32 3.34 -18.25
N PRO A 32 -5.42 4.16 -17.18
CA PRO A 32 -4.43 4.33 -16.10
C PRO A 32 -4.19 3.04 -15.30
N ARG A 33 -2.96 2.88 -14.77
CA ARG A 33 -2.63 1.75 -13.90
C ARG A 33 -3.32 1.89 -12.56
N ASP A 34 -3.83 0.77 -12.06
CA ASP A 34 -4.61 0.74 -10.82
C ASP A 34 -4.10 -0.32 -9.84
N GLY A 35 -4.19 -0.01 -8.55
CA GLY A 35 -3.92 -0.92 -7.45
C GLY A 35 -5.13 -1.05 -6.52
N TRP A 36 -5.33 -2.23 -5.95
CA TRP A 36 -6.35 -2.45 -4.93
C TRP A 36 -5.83 -3.39 -3.83
N ILE A 37 -6.00 -2.97 -2.57
CA ILE A 37 -5.56 -3.68 -1.37
C ILE A 37 -6.75 -3.76 -0.39
N PRO A 38 -7.59 -4.80 -0.47
CA PRO A 38 -8.68 -5.01 0.50
C PRO A 38 -8.12 -5.28 1.91
N PHE A 39 -8.73 -4.67 2.91
CA PHE A 39 -8.43 -4.98 4.31
C PHE A 39 -9.10 -6.29 4.72
N ASP A 40 -8.43 -7.05 5.57
CA ASP A 40 -9.01 -8.22 6.20
C ASP A 40 -9.83 -7.79 7.42
N LEU A 41 -11.14 -7.66 7.19
CA LEU A 41 -12.11 -7.21 8.20
C LEU A 41 -12.39 -8.25 9.29
N ILE A 42 -11.94 -9.49 9.11
CA ILE A 42 -12.03 -10.55 10.12
C ILE A 42 -10.84 -10.42 11.08
N ARG A 43 -9.63 -10.21 10.55
CA ARG A 43 -8.38 -10.06 11.31
C ARG A 43 -8.17 -8.65 11.87
N GLN A 44 -8.97 -7.67 11.46
CA GLN A 44 -8.76 -6.26 11.81
C GLN A 44 -8.66 -6.00 13.33
N VAL A 45 -7.90 -4.97 13.67
CA VAL A 45 -7.77 -4.48 15.04
C VAL A 45 -9.10 -3.91 15.53
N ARG A 46 -9.35 -4.05 16.83
CA ARG A 46 -10.48 -3.40 17.52
C ARG A 46 -9.97 -2.31 18.46
N LEU A 47 -10.56 -1.13 18.38
CA LEU A 47 -10.33 -0.02 19.30
C LEU A 47 -11.54 0.14 20.21
N HIS A 48 -11.32 0.12 21.52
CA HIS A 48 -12.40 0.21 22.53
C HIS A 48 -13.53 -0.82 22.30
N GLY A 49 -13.17 -2.02 21.84
CA GLY A 49 -14.13 -3.10 21.56
C GLY A 49 -14.86 -3.01 20.22
N ARG A 50 -14.62 -1.98 19.40
CA ARG A 50 -15.23 -1.80 18.08
C ARG A 50 -14.24 -2.06 16.95
N PRO A 51 -14.66 -2.65 15.82
CA PRO A 51 -13.81 -2.74 14.64
C PRO A 51 -13.40 -1.34 14.17
N VAL A 52 -12.16 -1.20 13.70
CA VAL A 52 -11.66 0.07 13.14
C VAL A 52 -12.37 0.42 11.84
N TRP A 53 -12.60 -0.59 11.00
CA TRP A 53 -13.31 -0.51 9.73
C TRP A 53 -14.65 -1.24 9.87
N ASP A 54 -15.65 -0.54 10.39
CA ASP A 54 -17.02 -1.06 10.58
C ASP A 54 -17.83 -0.90 9.29
N HIS A 55 -17.41 -1.62 8.25
CA HIS A 55 -17.97 -1.58 6.91
C HIS A 55 -18.07 -2.99 6.34
N ASP A 56 -18.90 -3.21 5.32
CA ASP A 56 -18.95 -4.50 4.63
C ASP A 56 -17.70 -4.75 3.80
N GLN A 57 -17.10 -3.68 3.26
CA GLN A 57 -15.79 -3.71 2.63
C GLN A 57 -15.01 -2.45 2.98
N ALA A 58 -13.71 -2.59 3.21
CA ALA A 58 -12.78 -1.47 3.28
C ALA A 58 -11.45 -1.87 2.64
N GLY A 59 -10.74 -0.89 2.09
CA GLY A 59 -9.41 -1.11 1.55
C GLY A 59 -8.82 0.13 0.91
N LEU A 60 -7.62 -0.03 0.36
CA LEU A 60 -6.90 1.01 -0.33
C LEU A 60 -6.90 0.82 -1.83
N GLY A 61 -7.29 1.88 -2.54
CA GLY A 61 -7.07 1.99 -3.96
C GLY A 61 -5.90 2.93 -4.27
N TRP A 62 -5.24 2.63 -5.37
CA TRP A 62 -4.27 3.50 -6.01
C TRP A 62 -4.66 3.65 -7.47
N ASP A 63 -4.59 4.86 -7.99
CA ASP A 63 -4.82 5.19 -9.39
C ASP A 63 -3.65 6.05 -9.86
N GLU A 64 -3.08 5.72 -11.02
CA GLU A 64 -1.90 6.41 -11.57
C GLU A 64 -2.10 7.93 -11.70
N ASP A 65 -3.30 8.38 -12.06
CA ASP A 65 -3.59 9.81 -12.21
C ASP A 65 -3.92 10.49 -10.87
N ASN A 66 -4.53 9.78 -9.92
CA ASN A 66 -5.16 10.37 -8.73
C ASN A 66 -4.45 10.05 -7.41
N GLY A 67 -3.56 9.06 -7.40
CA GLY A 67 -2.83 8.59 -6.22
C GLY A 67 -3.68 7.70 -5.32
N TRP A 68 -3.42 7.78 -4.01
CA TRP A 68 -4.01 6.89 -3.02
C TRP A 68 -5.36 7.38 -2.48
N TYR A 69 -6.27 6.43 -2.27
CA TYR A 69 -7.56 6.67 -1.64
C TYR A 69 -8.00 5.48 -0.77
N LEU A 70 -8.72 5.78 0.30
CA LEU A 70 -9.47 4.80 1.06
C LEU A 70 -10.83 4.61 0.39
N LEU A 71 -11.23 3.37 0.18
CA LEU A 71 -12.59 3.01 -0.25
C LEU A 71 -13.26 2.23 0.86
N THR A 72 -14.46 2.64 1.23
CA THR A 72 -15.37 1.88 2.09
C THR A 72 -16.66 1.61 1.35
N VAL A 73 -17.27 0.46 1.61
CA VAL A 73 -18.57 0.07 1.08
C VAL A 73 -19.43 -0.39 2.24
N ASP A 74 -20.59 0.23 2.35
CA ASP A 74 -21.66 -0.19 3.25
C ASP A 74 -22.83 -0.64 2.39
N ASP A 75 -23.43 -1.77 2.72
CA ASP A 75 -24.63 -2.26 2.09
C ASP A 75 -25.87 -2.21 3.01
N PRO A 76 -26.23 -1.04 3.57
CA PRO A 76 -27.46 -0.93 4.32
C PRO A 76 -28.61 -1.09 3.33
N TYR A 77 -29.26 -2.24 3.40
CA TYR A 77 -30.45 -2.60 2.61
C TYR A 77 -30.20 -2.90 1.11
N GLY A 78 -29.01 -3.41 0.73
CA GLY A 78 -28.78 -3.85 -0.67
C GLY A 78 -28.47 -2.70 -1.65
N ARG A 79 -28.10 -1.51 -1.16
CA ARG A 79 -27.81 -0.31 -1.96
C ARG A 79 -26.33 -0.09 -2.27
N GLY A 80 -25.41 -0.78 -1.60
CA GLY A 80 -23.96 -0.70 -1.86
C GLY A 80 -23.42 0.73 -1.91
N VAL A 81 -23.60 1.49 -0.83
CA VAL A 81 -23.07 2.86 -0.69
C VAL A 81 -21.55 2.81 -0.67
N ARG A 82 -20.92 3.45 -1.66
CA ARG A 82 -19.45 3.51 -1.79
C ARG A 82 -18.96 4.89 -1.41
N THR A 83 -18.00 4.95 -0.48
CA THR A 83 -17.35 6.20 -0.08
C THR A 83 -15.87 6.11 -0.42
N THR A 84 -15.38 7.11 -1.16
CA THR A 84 -13.95 7.24 -1.49
C THR A 84 -13.39 8.48 -0.78
N THR A 85 -12.33 8.29 -0.01
CA THR A 85 -11.60 9.37 0.67
C THR A 85 -10.17 9.43 0.15
N LYS A 86 -9.81 10.51 -0.53
CA LYS A 86 -8.43 10.71 -1.00
C LYS A 86 -7.49 10.83 0.20
N LEU A 87 -6.38 10.10 0.17
CA LEU A 87 -5.34 10.24 1.17
C LEU A 87 -4.46 11.44 0.83
N ALA A 88 -4.18 12.28 1.83
CA ALA A 88 -3.28 13.42 1.70
C ALA A 88 -1.80 12.98 1.71
N VAL A 89 -1.44 12.14 0.76
CA VAL A 89 -0.07 11.64 0.52
C VAL A 89 0.27 11.80 -0.94
N ALA A 90 1.56 11.73 -1.25
CA ALA A 90 1.99 11.87 -2.62
C ALA A 90 1.44 10.76 -3.55
N ARG A 91 1.32 11.05 -4.85
CA ARG A 91 0.85 10.07 -5.84
C ARG A 91 1.67 8.77 -5.79
N LEU A 92 2.98 8.89 -5.71
CA LEU A 92 3.91 7.79 -5.44
C LEU A 92 4.54 7.99 -4.05
N ALA A 93 3.70 7.92 -3.02
CA ALA A 93 4.13 7.99 -1.63
C ALA A 93 4.95 6.75 -1.23
N ALA A 94 5.86 6.92 -0.29
CA ALA A 94 6.53 5.81 0.38
C ALA A 94 5.50 4.91 1.08
N PRO A 95 5.67 3.58 1.11
CA PRO A 95 4.74 2.67 1.78
C PRO A 95 4.40 3.10 3.22
N THR A 96 5.41 3.49 3.99
CA THR A 96 5.22 4.00 5.37
C THR A 96 4.38 5.27 5.45
N SER A 97 4.40 6.14 4.44
CA SER A 97 3.56 7.35 4.39
C SER A 97 2.10 6.99 4.14
N VAL A 98 1.85 6.05 3.23
CA VAL A 98 0.50 5.51 2.98
C VAL A 98 -0.05 4.87 4.25
N VAL A 99 0.73 4.02 4.91
CA VAL A 99 0.35 3.38 6.18
C VAL A 99 0.04 4.42 7.27
N ARG A 100 0.85 5.48 7.40
CA ARG A 100 0.56 6.57 8.36
C ARG A 100 -0.75 7.28 8.07
N ALA A 101 -1.06 7.52 6.79
CA ALA A 101 -2.34 8.13 6.41
C ALA A 101 -3.52 7.20 6.75
N VAL A 102 -3.41 5.91 6.44
CA VAL A 102 -4.42 4.90 6.83
C VAL A 102 -4.59 4.85 8.34
N ALA A 103 -3.48 4.79 9.09
CA ALA A 103 -3.50 4.71 10.54
C ALA A 103 -4.20 5.93 11.16
N ARG A 104 -3.94 7.14 10.64
CA ARG A 104 -4.64 8.36 11.04
C ARG A 104 -6.14 8.29 10.76
N HIS A 105 -6.54 7.77 9.60
CA HIS A 105 -7.96 7.59 9.28
C HIS A 105 -8.65 6.58 10.20
N GLY A 106 -7.97 5.48 10.54
CA GLY A 106 -8.50 4.44 11.43
C GLY A 106 -8.35 4.75 12.93
N GLY A 107 -7.72 5.87 13.30
CA GLY A 107 -7.43 6.20 14.70
C GLY A 107 -6.49 5.21 15.40
N ILE A 108 -5.72 4.43 14.64
CA ILE A 108 -4.74 3.46 15.16
C ILE A 108 -3.34 4.09 15.25
N ALA A 109 -2.47 3.51 16.08
CA ALA A 109 -1.08 3.93 16.17
C ALA A 109 -0.36 3.69 14.84
N GLY A 110 0.24 4.74 14.27
CA GLY A 110 1.02 4.63 13.03
C GLY A 110 2.45 4.10 13.27
N PRO A 111 3.13 3.62 12.21
CA PRO A 111 4.49 3.13 12.33
C PRO A 111 5.46 4.25 12.75
N ALA A 112 6.20 3.99 13.83
CA ALA A 112 7.32 4.81 14.28
C ALA A 112 8.58 4.43 13.50
N GLY A 113 9.29 5.42 12.95
CA GLY A 113 10.55 5.18 12.25
C GLY A 113 10.78 6.07 11.02
N PRO A 114 12.00 6.02 10.46
CA PRO A 114 12.35 6.75 9.25
C PRO A 114 11.66 6.17 8.01
N GLN A 115 11.36 7.04 7.03
CA GLN A 115 10.87 6.63 5.72
C GLN A 115 12.03 6.05 4.89
N ALA A 116 11.87 4.82 4.40
CA ALA A 116 12.87 4.18 3.53
C ALA A 116 12.88 4.74 2.10
N HIS A 117 11.76 5.31 1.66
CA HIS A 117 11.59 5.90 0.34
C HIS A 117 11.04 7.34 0.47
N PRO A 118 11.34 8.23 -0.48
CA PRO A 118 10.75 9.57 -0.51
C PRO A 118 9.31 9.53 -1.05
N ASP A 119 8.51 10.50 -0.64
CA ASP A 119 7.20 10.78 -1.23
C ASP A 119 7.37 11.58 -2.54
N LEU A 120 6.80 11.12 -3.65
CA LEU A 120 6.99 11.73 -4.98
C LEU A 120 5.64 11.98 -5.68
N ASP A 121 5.39 13.22 -6.08
CA ASP A 121 4.06 13.66 -6.57
C ASP A 121 3.89 13.76 -8.10
N PHE A 122 4.99 13.96 -8.84
CA PHE A 122 4.99 14.06 -10.31
C PHE A 122 3.83 14.88 -10.90
N PRO A 123 3.72 16.20 -10.60
CA PRO A 123 2.55 17.00 -10.96
C PRO A 123 2.22 17.05 -12.46
N ASP A 124 3.24 16.87 -13.31
CA ASP A 124 3.11 16.87 -14.77
C ASP A 124 2.82 15.48 -15.37
N HIS A 125 2.95 14.42 -14.57
CA HIS A 125 2.69 13.05 -15.01
C HIS A 125 1.21 12.86 -15.35
N ARG A 126 0.93 12.12 -16.43
CA ARG A 126 -0.40 11.71 -16.88
C ARG A 126 -0.33 10.29 -17.40
N ALA A 127 -1.32 9.47 -17.06
CA ALA A 127 -1.41 8.11 -17.55
C ALA A 127 -1.36 8.04 -19.08
N GLY A 128 -0.65 7.05 -19.60
CA GLY A 128 -0.45 6.86 -21.04
C GLY A 128 0.54 7.82 -21.70
N ARG A 129 1.11 8.78 -20.95
CA ARG A 129 2.24 9.60 -21.43
C ARG A 129 3.55 9.07 -20.84
N PRO A 130 4.59 8.86 -21.66
CA PRO A 130 5.89 8.48 -21.15
C PRO A 130 6.42 9.49 -20.13
N ASP A 131 6.73 9.02 -18.94
CA ASP A 131 7.39 9.81 -17.89
C ASP A 131 8.51 8.96 -17.29
N ALA A 132 9.73 9.21 -17.74
CA ALA A 132 10.90 8.44 -17.32
C ALA A 132 11.15 8.56 -15.80
N GLY A 133 10.82 9.70 -15.19
CA GLY A 133 10.99 9.90 -13.75
C GLY A 133 10.00 9.04 -12.96
N PHE A 134 8.74 9.01 -13.39
CA PHE A 134 7.70 8.19 -12.79
C PHE A 134 8.02 6.69 -12.92
N GLU A 135 8.39 6.24 -14.11
CA GLU A 135 8.76 4.83 -14.36
C GLU A 135 9.99 4.41 -13.55
N ALA A 136 11.03 5.26 -13.50
CA ALA A 136 12.22 4.98 -12.71
C ALA A 136 11.91 4.87 -11.22
N ALA A 137 10.98 5.67 -10.69
CA ALA A 137 10.58 5.59 -9.30
C ALA A 137 9.82 4.30 -8.99
N LEU A 138 8.94 3.84 -9.88
CA LEU A 138 8.26 2.55 -9.75
C LEU A 138 9.23 1.36 -9.80
N LEU A 139 10.23 1.41 -10.70
CA LEU A 139 11.20 0.32 -10.87
C LEU A 139 12.06 0.07 -9.63
N ARG A 140 12.26 1.06 -8.75
CA ARG A 140 13.01 0.90 -7.50
C ARG A 140 12.39 -0.17 -6.59
N TYR A 141 11.07 -0.28 -6.57
CA TYR A 141 10.37 -1.28 -5.74
C TYR A 141 10.56 -2.71 -6.28
N ALA A 142 10.67 -2.86 -7.62
CA ALA A 142 10.96 -4.16 -8.22
C ALA A 142 12.39 -4.64 -7.93
N GLN A 143 13.35 -3.72 -7.78
CA GLN A 143 14.74 -4.03 -7.45
C GLN A 143 14.92 -4.46 -6.00
N VAL A 144 14.20 -3.81 -5.07
CA VAL A 144 14.20 -4.19 -3.65
C VAL A 144 13.61 -5.59 -3.46
N ALA A 145 12.51 -5.92 -4.15
CA ALA A 145 11.89 -7.24 -4.07
C ALA A 145 12.78 -8.38 -4.60
N GLN A 146 13.82 -8.08 -5.38
CA GLN A 146 14.76 -9.04 -5.97
C GLN A 146 16.08 -9.17 -5.22
N SER A 147 16.28 -8.43 -4.12
CA SER A 147 17.48 -8.55 -3.30
C SER A 147 17.20 -9.47 -2.11
N PRO A 148 17.36 -10.81 -2.24
CA PRO A 148 17.54 -11.63 -1.05
C PRO A 148 18.88 -11.23 -0.45
N VAL A 149 18.86 -10.95 0.85
CA VAL A 149 20.05 -10.90 1.70
C VAL A 149 21.01 -12.03 1.28
N ASP A 150 22.24 -11.68 0.93
CA ASP A 150 23.35 -12.62 0.76
C ASP A 150 23.32 -13.60 1.93
N ALA A 151 22.83 -14.80 1.64
CA ALA A 151 22.65 -15.85 2.62
C ALA A 151 24.02 -16.24 3.17
N SER A 152 24.26 -15.86 4.42
CA SER A 152 24.87 -16.73 5.42
C SER A 152 26.10 -17.51 4.96
N GLY A 153 27.18 -16.80 4.63
CA GLY A 153 28.53 -17.37 4.63
C GLY A 153 29.00 -17.64 6.06
N ASN A 154 28.37 -18.58 6.76
CA ASN A 154 28.81 -19.08 8.05
C ASN A 154 29.18 -20.55 7.89
N ALA A 155 30.43 -20.81 7.51
CA ALA A 155 31.11 -22.08 7.77
C ALA A 155 32.31 -21.78 8.67
N ALA A 156 32.02 -21.36 9.90
CA ALA A 156 32.95 -21.54 11.00
C ALA A 156 32.92 -23.03 11.37
N GLU A 157 33.72 -23.84 10.69
CA GLU A 157 34.03 -25.19 11.16
C GLU A 157 34.98 -25.09 12.36
N GLY A 158 34.44 -25.38 13.54
CA GLY A 158 35.19 -25.60 14.74
C GLY A 158 34.58 -26.74 15.54
N ARG A 159 35.43 -27.74 15.83
CA ARG A 159 35.30 -28.88 16.78
C ARG A 159 34.62 -30.12 16.19
N SER A 160 35.18 -31.33 16.32
CA SER A 160 36.14 -31.87 17.32
C SER A 160 37.09 -32.88 16.71
#